data_AF-A0A7X8KDA7-F1
#
_entry.id   AF-A0A7X8KDA7-F1
#
_cell.length_a   1.000
_cell.length_b   1.000
_cell.length_c   1.000
_cell.angle_alpha   90.00
_cell.angle_beta   90.00
_cell.angle_gamma   90.00
#
_symmetry.space_group_name_H-M   'P 1'
#
loop_
_entity.id
_entity.type
_entity.pdbx_description
1 polymer ?
#
loop_
_entity_poly.entity_id
_entity_poly.type
_entity_poly.pdbx_seq_one_letter_code
_entity_poly.pdbx_strand_id
1 'polypeptide(L)' 'MDIQAKKYLLIEWITSLSDSSLIDKLMQIAEKSDWWDEISDEERNSIEKGLKDISDGRVISHSDVMKRYEKYL' A
#
# COMPACT_ATOMS: atom_id res chain seq x y z
N MET A 1 16.37 0.80 -25.48
CA MET A 1 14.97 1.07 -25.85
C MET A 1 14.61 2.44 -25.30
N ASP A 2 14.30 3.38 -26.20
CA ASP A 2 14.05 4.79 -25.87
C ASP A 2 12.80 4.98 -25.00
N ILE A 3 12.79 6.01 -24.14
CA ILE A 3 11.67 6.28 -23.23
C ILE A 3 10.39 6.63 -24.00
N GLN A 4 10.50 7.30 -25.15
CA GLN A 4 9.34 7.60 -25.98
C GLN A 4 8.79 6.30 -26.58
N ALA A 5 9.65 5.41 -27.06
CA ALA A 5 9.24 4.10 -27.56
C ALA A 5 8.47 3.28 -26.50
N LYS A 6 8.90 3.33 -25.23
CA LYS A 6 8.17 2.69 -24.13
C LYS A 6 6.80 3.33 -23.88
N LYS A 7 6.69 4.66 -23.96
CA LYS A 7 5.40 5.37 -23.81
C LYS A 7 4.42 5.00 -24.92
N TYR A 8 4.89 4.95 -26.18
CA TYR A 8 4.04 4.57 -27.31
C TYR A 8 3.46 3.17 -27.15
N LEU A 9 4.29 2.19 -26.78
CA LEU A 9 3.82 0.82 -26.54
C LEU A 9 2.79 0.74 -25.40
N LEU A 10 2.98 1.52 -24.35
CA LEU A 10 2.03 1.55 -23.23
C LEU A 10 0.68 2.13 -23.66
N ILE A 11 0.67 3.19 -24.47
CA ILE A 11 -0.57 3.78 -25.01
C ILE A 11 -1.30 2.78 -25.89
N GLU A 12 -0.59 2.13 -26.82
CA GLU A 12 -1.17 1.12 -27.72
C GLU A 12 -1.76 -0.05 -26.91
N TRP A 13 -1.00 -0.55 -25.94
CA TRP A 13 -1.45 -1.65 -25.09
C TRP A 13 -2.70 -1.26 -24.29
N ILE A 14 -2.71 -0.11 -23.61
CA ILE A 14 -3.88 0.36 -22.84
C ILE A 14 -5.10 0.52 -23.75
N THR A 15 -4.93 1.08 -24.95
CA THR A 15 -6.03 1.28 -25.91
C THR A 15 -6.63 -0.05 -26.38
N SER A 16 -5.85 -1.13 -26.36
CA SER A 16 -6.31 -2.47 -26.71
C SER A 16 -7.10 -3.17 -25.59
N LEU A 17 -7.05 -2.66 -24.35
CA LEU A 17 -7.74 -3.27 -23.22
C LEU A 17 -9.25 -3.01 -23.29
N SER A 18 -10.04 -4.05 -22.99
CA SER A 18 -11.51 -3.95 -22.86
C SER A 18 -12.01 -4.36 -21.48
N ASP A 19 -11.13 -4.85 -20.61
CA ASP A 19 -11.45 -5.22 -19.23
C ASP A 19 -11.47 -3.97 -18.35
N SER A 20 -12.67 -3.54 -17.94
CA SER A 20 -12.85 -2.36 -17.11
C SER A 20 -12.19 -2.50 -15.73
N SER A 21 -12.17 -3.70 -15.14
CA SER A 21 -11.54 -3.91 -13.83
C SER A 21 -10.03 -3.73 -13.88
N LEU A 22 -9.40 -4.14 -14.99
CA LEU A 22 -7.97 -3.90 -15.21
C LEU A 22 -7.68 -2.41 -15.45
N ILE A 23 -8.53 -1.72 -16.22
CA ILE A 23 -8.42 -0.27 -16.47
C ILE A 23 -8.55 0.51 -15.15
N ASP A 24 -9.49 0.16 -14.28
CA ASP A 24 -9.69 0.82 -12.98
C ASP A 24 -8.44 0.70 -12.08
N LYS A 25 -7.80 -0.46 -12.05
CA LYS A 25 -6.54 -0.66 -11.31
C LYS A 25 -5.38 0.14 -11.89
N LEU A 26 -5.30 0.26 -13.22
CA LEU A 26 -4.28 1.10 -13.87
C LEU A 26 -4.49 2.58 -13.56
N MET A 27 -5.75 3.03 -13.49
CA MET A 27 -6.11 4.38 -13.07
C MET A 27 -5.66 4.66 -11.62
N GLN A 28 -5.88 3.72 -10.69
CA GLN A 28 -5.38 3.84 -9.31
C GLN A 28 -3.85 3.95 -9.23
N ILE A 29 -3.12 3.24 -10.09
CA ILE A 29 -1.64 3.35 -10.15
C ILE A 29 -1.21 4.70 -10.75
N ALA A 30 -1.99 5.24 -11.69
CA ALA A 30 -1.71 6.52 -12.33
C ALA A 30 -2.09 7.71 -11.45
N GLU A 31 -3.08 7.55 -10.58
CA GLU A 31 -3.45 8.50 -9.54
C GLU A 31 -2.29 8.64 -8.56
N LYS A 32 -1.72 9.86 -8.51
CA LYS A 32 -0.67 10.24 -7.56
C LYS A 32 -1.24 10.64 -6.21
N SER A 33 -2.39 10.08 -5.83
CA SER A 33 -2.93 10.29 -4.50
C SER A 33 -2.11 9.42 -3.55
N ASP A 34 -1.36 10.04 -2.65
CA ASP A 34 -0.77 9.29 -1.56
C ASP A 34 -1.94 8.81 -0.71
N TRP A 35 -2.09 7.50 -0.51
CA TRP A 35 -3.17 6.93 0.30
C TRP A 35 -3.22 7.57 1.70
N TRP A 36 -2.11 8.17 2.14
CA TRP A 36 -2.00 8.98 3.34
C TRP A 36 -3.01 10.13 3.41
N ASP A 37 -3.40 10.71 2.27
CA ASP A 37 -4.36 11.81 2.18
C ASP A 37 -5.82 11.30 2.10
N GLU A 38 -6.03 10.00 1.92
CA GLU A 38 -7.34 9.37 1.77
C GLU A 38 -7.90 8.77 3.07
N ILE A 39 -7.03 8.52 4.06
CA ILE A 39 -7.42 7.98 5.37
C ILE A 39 -7.96 9.06 6.31
N SER A 40 -8.82 8.65 7.25
CA SER A 40 -9.37 9.57 8.26
C SER A 40 -8.30 10.08 9.22
N ASP A 41 -8.58 11.19 9.91
CA ASP A 41 -7.68 11.71 10.93
C ASP A 41 -7.49 10.70 12.08
N GLU A 42 -8.53 9.94 12.44
CA GLU A 42 -8.42 8.85 13.43
C GLU A 42 -7.47 7.74 12.98
N GLU A 43 -7.55 7.32 11.72
CA GLU A 43 -6.67 6.31 11.13
C GLU A 43 -5.23 6.81 11.09
N ARG A 44 -5.03 8.06 10.66
CA ARG A 44 -3.71 8.72 10.64
C ARG A 44 -3.11 8.81 12.04
N ASN A 45 -3.88 9.26 13.02
CA ASN A 45 -3.46 9.32 14.43
C ASN A 45 -3.08 7.95 15.00
N SER A 46 -3.82 6.89 14.62
CA SER A 46 -3.52 5.52 15.02
C SER A 46 -2.17 5.04 14.46
N ILE A 47 -1.91 5.33 13.18
CA ILE A 47 -0.64 5.00 12.52
C ILE A 47 0.53 5.77 13.15
N GLU A 48 0.40 7.08 13.34
CA GLU A 48 1.43 7.91 13.98
C GLU A 48 1.74 7.44 15.40
N LYS A 49 0.72 7.05 16.16
CA LYS A 49 0.90 6.44 17.49
C LYS A 49 1.70 5.14 17.40
N GLY A 50 1.39 4.27 16.45
CA GLY A 50 2.15 3.04 16.21
C GLY A 50 3.62 3.30 15.85
N LEU A 51 3.89 4.28 14.99
CA LEU A 51 5.26 4.70 14.65
C LEU A 51 6.01 5.25 15.87
N LYS A 52 5.33 6.03 16.72
CA LYS A 52 5.90 6.50 17.99
C LYS A 52 6.17 5.35 18.94
N ASP A 53 5.28 4.37 19.04
CA ASP A 53 5.48 3.18 19.87
C ASP A 53 6.71 2.38 19.41
N ILE A 54 6.95 2.28 18.10
CA ILE A 54 8.17 1.69 17.54
C ILE A 54 9.41 2.50 17.95
N SER A 55 9.38 3.82 17.78
CA SER A 55 10.50 4.70 18.15
C SER A 55 10.81 4.66 19.66
N ASP A 56 9.78 4.56 20.49
CA ASP A 56 9.90 4.49 21.94
C ASP A 56 10.27 3.07 22.44
N GLY A 57 10.45 2.10 21.54
CA GLY A 57 10.75 0.70 21.86
C GLY A 57 9.58 -0.05 22.53
N ARG A 58 8.35 0.49 22.45
CA ARG A 58 7.11 -0.13 22.94
C ARG A 58 6.59 -1.19 21.97
N VAL A 59 7.48 -2.07 21.53
CA VAL A 59 7.19 -3.18 20.63
C VAL A 59 7.51 -4.50 21.31
N ILE A 60 6.76 -5.54 20.96
CA ILE A 60 6.99 -6.90 21.45
C ILE A 60 7.29 -7.76 20.23
N SER A 61 8.31 -8.61 20.32
CA SER A 61 8.66 -9.50 19.22
C SER A 61 7.52 -10.49 18.96
N HIS A 62 7.32 -10.85 17.69
CA HIS A 62 6.32 -11.85 17.34
C HIS A 62 6.53 -13.17 18.10
N SER A 63 7.78 -13.60 18.29
CA SER A 63 8.10 -14.80 19.08
C SER A 63 7.65 -14.70 20.53
N ASP A 64 7.80 -13.53 21.17
CA ASP A 64 7.39 -13.36 22.58
C ASP A 64 5.88 -13.29 22.72
N VAL A 65 5.19 -12.73 21.72
CA VAL A 65 3.72 -12.80 21.63
C VAL A 65 3.28 -14.26 21.49
N MET A 66 3.86 -15.00 20.54
CA MET A 66 3.47 -16.41 20.29
C MET A 66 3.67 -17.29 21.52
N LYS A 67 4.81 -17.19 22.22
CA LYS A 67 5.05 -17.91 23.49
C LYS A 67 3.96 -17.67 24.54
N ARG A 68 3.38 -16.46 24.60
CA ARG A 68 2.29 -16.15 25.54
C ARG A 68 0.99 -16.88 25.19
N TYR A 69 0.75 -17.12 23.90
CA TYR A 69 -0.47 -17.75 23.41
C TYR A 69 -0.33 -19.24 23.10
N GLU A 70 0.89 -19.80 23.10
CA GLU A 70 1.16 -21.25 22.96
C GLU A 70 0.34 -22.11 23.92
N LYS A 71 0.00 -21.60 25.11
CA LYS A 71 -0.80 -22.34 26.10
C LYS A 71 -2.28 -22.53 25.70
N TYR A 72 -2.77 -21.76 24.74
CA TYR A 72 -4.18 -21.74 24.31
C TYR A 72 -4.38 -22.27 22.88
N LEU A 73 -3.31 -22.70 22.23
CA LEU A 73 -3.31 -23.42 20.95
C LEU A 73 -3.23 -24.92 21.22
#